data_AF-A0AAW0GAH7-F1
#
_entry.id   AF-A0AAW0GAH7-F1
#
_cell.length_a   1.000
_cell.length_b   1.000
_cell.length_c   1.000
_cell.angle_alpha   90.00
_cell.angle_beta   90.00
_cell.angle_gamma   90.00
#
_symmetry.space_group_name_H-M   'P 1'
#
loop_
_entity.id
_entity.type
_entity.pdbx_description
1 polymer ?
#
loop_
_entity_poly.entity_id
_entity_poly.type
_entity_poly.pdbx_seq_one_letter_code
_entity_poly.pdbx_strand_id
1 'polypeptide(L)'
;MPLNYSKWDALELSDDSDIEGHPNVDKKSLIRLKQRTIHEQRETRKHRIAQLQADLACNSILEPRLQQIAKDVEAQGPPYFLATG
;
A
#
# COMPACT_ATOMS: atom_id res chain seq x y z
N MET A 1 26.75 -14.94 19.07
CA MET A 1 25.71 -14.01 18.55
C MET A 1 24.36 -14.63 18.87
N PRO A 2 23.48 -14.00 19.66
CA PRO A 2 22.17 -14.59 19.93
C PRO A 2 21.32 -14.57 18.64
N LEU A 3 20.73 -15.71 18.30
CA LEU A 3 19.86 -15.86 17.14
C LEU A 3 18.51 -15.18 17.44
N ASN A 4 18.09 -14.24 16.59
CA ASN A 4 16.81 -13.56 16.70
C ASN A 4 15.72 -14.37 15.98
N TYR A 5 14.70 -14.80 16.72
CA TYR A 5 13.56 -15.57 16.21
C TYR A 5 12.31 -14.72 15.93
N SER A 6 12.42 -13.38 15.95
CA SER A 6 11.28 -12.46 15.82
C SER A 6 10.51 -12.56 14.49
N LYS A 7 11.11 -13.20 13.47
CA LYS A 7 10.41 -13.60 12.23
C LYS A 7 9.11 -14.37 12.50
N TRP A 8 9.07 -15.14 13.60
CA TRP A 8 7.94 -16.03 13.92
C TRP A 8 6.87 -15.38 14.82
N ASP A 9 7.12 -14.20 15.38
CA ASP A 9 6.20 -13.54 16.32
C ASP A 9 4.90 -13.07 15.65
N ALA A 10 4.95 -12.76 14.36
CA ALA A 10 3.82 -12.23 13.58
C ALA A 10 3.23 -13.27 12.62
N LEU A 11 3.41 -14.57 12.89
CA LEU A 11 2.84 -15.60 12.03
C LEU A 11 1.31 -15.66 12.20
N GLU A 12 0.60 -15.21 11.17
CA GLU A 12 -0.84 -15.41 11.07
C GLU A 12 -1.15 -16.82 10.55
N LEU A 13 -1.56 -17.73 11.44
CA LEU A 13 -2.03 -19.07 11.08
C LEU A 13 -3.54 -19.04 10.76
N SER A 14 -3.92 -19.61 9.62
CA SER A 14 -5.32 -19.56 9.11
C SER A 14 -6.27 -20.57 9.76
N ASP A 15 -5.73 -21.58 10.45
CA ASP A 15 -6.46 -22.62 11.18
C ASP A 15 -5.87 -22.75 12.59
N ASP A 16 -5.97 -21.66 13.34
CA ASP A 16 -5.58 -21.63 14.76
C ASP A 16 -6.66 -22.37 15.57
N SER A 17 -6.44 -23.68 15.74
CA SER A 17 -7.32 -24.59 16.49
C SER A 17 -7.51 -24.18 17.94
N ASP A 18 -6.61 -23.33 18.47
CA ASP A 18 -6.54 -22.88 19.86
C ASP A 18 -7.40 -21.64 20.14
N ILE A 19 -8.19 -21.17 19.16
CA ILE A 19 -9.19 -20.13 19.43
C ILE A 19 -10.23 -20.69 20.42
N GLU A 20 -10.13 -20.27 21.67
CA GLU A 20 -11.11 -20.53 22.72
C GLU A 20 -12.46 -20.00 22.24
N GLY A 21 -13.39 -20.92 22.02
CA GLY A 21 -14.76 -20.56 21.65
C GLY A 21 -15.44 -19.88 22.83
N HIS A 22 -16.13 -18.77 22.57
CA HIS A 22 -17.11 -18.26 23.56
C HIS A 22 -18.32 -19.21 23.56
N PRO A 23 -18.91 -19.56 24.73
CA PRO A 23 -20.02 -20.50 24.83
C PRO A 23 -21.25 -20.20 23.95
N ASN A 24 -21.39 -18.94 23.50
CA ASN A 24 -22.50 -18.46 22.69
C ASN A 24 -22.13 -18.10 21.23
N VAL A 25 -20.91 -18.39 20.79
CA VAL A 25 -20.46 -18.07 19.42
C VAL A 25 -20.13 -19.36 18.68
N ASP A 26 -20.75 -19.57 17.52
CA ASP A 26 -20.42 -20.71 16.66
C ASP A 26 -19.00 -20.55 16.10
N LYS A 27 -18.09 -21.39 16.58
CA LYS A 27 -16.67 -21.46 16.18
C LYS A 27 -16.50 -21.54 14.66
N LYS A 28 -17.38 -22.28 13.95
CA LYS A 28 -17.25 -22.43 12.48
C LYS A 28 -17.54 -21.13 11.74
N SER A 29 -18.59 -20.41 12.13
CA SER A 29 -18.91 -19.11 11.54
C SER A 29 -17.83 -18.06 11.84
N LEU A 30 -17.31 -18.03 13.07
CA LEU A 30 -16.25 -17.13 13.50
C LEU A 30 -14.96 -17.33 12.68
N ILE A 31 -14.54 -18.58 12.50
CA ILE A 31 -13.33 -18.91 11.73
C ILE A 31 -13.48 -18.45 10.27
N ARG A 32 -14.62 -18.74 9.63
CA ARG A 32 -14.87 -18.31 8.25
C ARG A 32 -14.87 -16.79 8.09
N LEU A 33 -15.48 -16.07 9.04
CA LEU A 33 -15.46 -14.61 9.05
C LEU A 33 -14.04 -14.07 9.19
N LYS A 34 -13.26 -14.62 10.12
CA LYS A 34 -11.85 -14.23 10.34
C LYS A 34 -10.99 -14.51 9.10
N GLN A 35 -11.17 -15.65 8.45
CA GLN A 35 -10.48 -15.96 7.19
C GLN A 35 -10.84 -14.93 6.10
N ARG A 36 -12.13 -14.64 5.93
CA ARG A 36 -12.60 -13.64 4.97
C ARG A 36 -12.01 -12.25 5.24
N THR A 37 -12.03 -11.78 6.49
CA THR A 37 -11.47 -10.46 6.82
C THR A 37 -9.96 -10.40 6.57
N ILE A 38 -9.21 -11.46 6.88
CA ILE A 38 -7.78 -11.53 6.57
C ILE A 38 -7.55 -11.48 5.05
N HIS A 39 -8.33 -12.23 4.26
CA HIS A 39 -8.25 -12.18 2.80
C HIS A 39 -8.58 -10.78 2.25
N GLU A 40 -9.65 -10.15 2.73
CA GLU A 40 -10.01 -8.78 2.35
C GLU A 40 -8.92 -7.77 2.72
N GLN A 41 -8.31 -7.89 3.90
CA GLN A 41 -7.17 -7.07 4.31
C GLN A 41 -5.94 -7.29 3.42
N ARG A 42 -5.70 -8.52 2.97
CA ARG A 42 -4.58 -8.82 2.06
C ARG A 42 -4.82 -8.24 0.68
N GLU A 43 -6.02 -8.39 0.13
CA GLU A 43 -6.35 -7.82 -1.19
C GLU A 43 -6.35 -6.29 -1.16
N THR A 44 -6.90 -5.66 -0.11
CA THR A 44 -6.82 -4.19 0.04
C THR A 44 -5.39 -3.69 0.15
N ARG A 45 -4.52 -4.38 0.90
CA ARG A 45 -3.08 -4.05 0.96
C ARG A 45 -2.40 -4.21 -0.41
N LYS A 46 -2.66 -5.30 -1.13
CA LYS A 46 -2.13 -5.51 -2.49
C LYS A 46 -2.57 -4.41 -3.46
N HIS A 47 -3.85 -4.07 -3.46
CA HIS A 47 -4.38 -2.98 -4.28
C HIS A 47 -3.72 -1.65 -3.95
N ARG A 48 -3.55 -1.32 -2.67
CA ARG A 48 -2.86 -0.10 -2.24
C ARG A 48 -1.41 -0.06 -2.70
N ILE A 49 -0.69 -1.19 -2.61
CA ILE A 49 0.68 -1.28 -3.12
C ILE A 49 0.72 -1.04 -4.63
N ALA A 50 -0.18 -1.67 -5.38
CA ALA A 50 -0.24 -1.49 -6.84
C ALA A 50 -0.56 -0.04 -7.24
N GLN A 51 -1.49 0.62 -6.53
CA GLN A 51 -1.79 2.05 -6.70
C GLN A 51 -0.54 2.91 -6.46
N LEU A 52 0.13 2.72 -5.32
CA LEU A 52 1.34 3.48 -4.99
C LEU A 52 2.46 3.26 -6.01
N GLN A 53 2.60 2.05 -6.55
CA GLN A 53 3.57 1.76 -7.61
C GLN A 53 3.25 2.50 -8.90
N ALA A 54 1.98 2.55 -9.30
CA ALA A 54 1.54 3.32 -10.46
C ALA A 54 1.77 4.83 -10.27
N ASP A 55 1.46 5.34 -9.08
CA ASP A 55 1.69 6.75 -8.73
C ASP A 55 3.18 7.11 -8.78
N LEU A 56 4.05 6.25 -8.23
CA LEU A 56 5.50 6.44 -8.29
C LEU A 56 6.01 6.43 -9.74
N ALA A 57 5.51 5.52 -10.58
CA ALA A 57 5.88 5.48 -12.00
C ALA A 57 5.48 6.77 -12.72
N CYS A 58 4.27 7.29 -12.47
CA CYS A 58 3.82 8.55 -13.04
C CYS A 58 4.68 9.74 -12.55
N ASN A 59 4.88 9.82 -11.23
CA ASN A 59 5.66 10.89 -10.61
C ASN A 59 7.11 10.91 -11.11
N SER A 60 7.73 9.75 -11.36
CA SER A 60 9.09 9.67 -11.89
C SER A 60 9.26 10.36 -13.26
N ILE A 61 8.18 10.46 -14.05
CA ILE A 61 8.18 11.12 -15.36
C ILE A 61 7.78 12.60 -15.21
N LEU A 62 6.82 12.90 -14.35
CA LEU A 62 6.30 14.25 -14.17
C LEU A 62 7.27 15.16 -13.41
N GLU A 63 7.96 14.63 -12.40
CA GLU A 63 8.91 15.38 -11.58
C GLU A 63 10.00 16.09 -12.40
N PRO A 64 10.77 15.42 -13.29
CA PRO A 64 11.81 16.11 -14.07
C PRO A 64 11.20 17.12 -15.05
N ARG A 65 10.01 16.86 -15.58
CA ARG A 65 9.31 17.80 -16.49
C ARG A 65 8.89 19.07 -15.76
N LEU A 66 8.32 18.93 -14.56
CA LEU A 66 7.94 20.08 -13.74
C LEU A 66 9.18 20.87 -13.30
N GLN A 67 10.27 20.20 -12.96
CA GLN A 67 11.54 20.87 -12.64
C GLN A 67 12.10 21.63 -13.84
N GLN A 68 12.00 21.10 -15.06
CA GLN A 68 12.38 21.81 -16.28
C GLN A 68 11.53 23.06 -16.50
N ILE A 69 10.19 22.91 -16.46
CA ILE A 69 9.26 24.03 -16.62
C ILE A 69 9.52 25.12 -15.56
N ALA A 70 9.75 24.74 -14.30
CA ALA A 70 10.06 25.69 -13.24
C ALA A 70 11.33 26.50 -13.55
N LYS A 71 12.41 25.83 -13.99
CA LYS A 71 13.66 26.49 -14.41
C LYS A 71 13.45 27.41 -15.61
N ASP A 72 12.69 26.95 -16.60
CA ASP A 72 12.42 27.72 -17.82
C ASP A 72 11.61 28.99 -17.51
N VAL A 73 10.65 28.91 -16.59
CA VAL A 73 9.88 30.07 -16.10
C VAL A 73 10.76 31.03 -15.31
N GLU A 74 11.65 30.54 -14.45
CA GLU A 74 12.62 31.40 -13.74
C GLU A 74 13.56 32.12 -14.71
N ALA A 75 13.98 31.46 -15.80
CA ALA A 75 14.93 32.02 -16.75
C ALA A 75 14.31 32.99 -17.77
N GLN A 76 13.16 32.64 -18.35
CA GLN A 76 12.57 33.36 -19.49
C GLN A 76 11.31 34.17 -19.12
N GLY A 77 10.76 33.93 -17.92
CA GLY A 77 9.57 34.61 -17.41
C GLY A 77 8.26 34.20 -18.09
N PRO A 78 7.12 34.74 -17.61
CA PRO A 78 5.78 34.48 -18.16
C PRO A 78 5.59 34.72 -19.68
N PRO A 79 6.24 35.72 -20.33
CA PRO A 79 6.00 36.01 -21.75
C PRO A 79 6.39 34.88 -22.72
N TYR A 80 7.38 34.05 -22.36
CA TYR A 80 7.87 32.98 -23.23
C TYR A 80 6.80 31.91 -23.51
N PHE A 81 5.97 31.60 -22.51
CA PHE A 81 4.92 30.58 -22.63
C PHE A 81 3.59 31.13 -23.18
N LEU A 82 3.41 32.45 -23.18
CA LEU A 82 2.22 33.11 -23.75
C LEU A 82 2.34 33.38 -25.25
N ALA A 83 3.56 33.40 -25.80
CA ALA A 83 3.82 33.73 -27.20
C ALA A 83 3.65 32.54 -28.17
N THR A 84 3.47 31.32 -27.68
CA THR A 84 3.37 30.08 -28.48
C THR A 84 1.95 29.51 -28.59
N GLY A 85 0.91 30.32 -28.36
CA GLY A 85 -0.50 29.95 -28.48
C GLY A 85 -1.14 30.44 -29.77
#